data_AF-A0A9E4HTW3-F1
#
_entry.id   AF-A0A9E4HTW3-F1
#
_cell.length_a   1.000
_cell.length_b   1.000
_cell.length_c   1.000
_cell.angle_alpha   90.00
_cell.angle_beta   90.00
_cell.angle_gamma   90.00
#
_symmetry.space_group_name_H-M   'P 1'
#
loop_
_entity.id
_entity.type
_entity.pdbx_description
1 polymer ?
#
loop_
_entity_poly.entity_id
_entity_poly.type
_entity_poly.pdbx_seq_one_letter_code
_entity_poly.pdbx_strand_id
1 'polypeptide(L)'
;MEIPAAIGKNGLIPADQKREGDGKTPRGRFPMRALFWRPDRVSLPRHHFSPQAITKEMGWCDDPAAPQYNSLVKLPFAASHEDMWRQDHAYDVIIPLGYNDDPAIPHRGSAIFFHILHDGRHVTEGCIAISAEHMLALIPLISPATSVEINP
;
A
#
# COMPACT_ATOMS: atom_id res chain seq x y z
N MET A 1 -19.65 2.81 9.61
CA MET A 1 -19.56 1.77 8.56
C MET A 1 -18.49 0.81 9.02
N GLU A 2 -18.79 -0.48 8.99
CA GLU A 2 -17.82 -1.52 9.29
C GLU A 2 -17.47 -2.21 7.97
N ILE A 3 -16.18 -2.34 7.68
CA ILE A 3 -15.67 -2.87 6.42
C ILE A 3 -14.70 -4.00 6.75
N PRO A 4 -14.94 -5.24 6.26
CA PRO A 4 -13.98 -6.31 6.38
C PRO A 4 -12.67 -5.96 5.65
N ALA A 5 -11.55 -6.15 6.32
CA ALA A 5 -10.22 -5.91 5.76
C ALA A 5 -9.34 -7.16 5.92
N ALA A 6 -8.58 -7.46 4.87
CA ALA A 6 -7.49 -8.42 4.92
C ALA A 6 -6.23 -7.74 5.45
N ILE A 7 -5.47 -8.48 6.25
CA ILE A 7 -4.17 -8.08 6.82
C ILE A 7 -3.12 -9.14 6.47
N GLY A 8 -1.88 -8.90 6.91
CA GLY A 8 -0.78 -9.83 6.75
C GLY A 8 -1.15 -11.24 7.22
N LYS A 9 -0.76 -12.26 6.43
CA LYS A 9 -1.05 -13.68 6.69
C LYS A 9 -0.59 -14.19 8.06
N ASN A 10 0.38 -13.51 8.68
CA ASN A 10 0.91 -13.81 10.01
C ASN A 10 0.37 -12.86 11.10
N GLY A 11 -0.68 -12.10 10.80
CA GLY A 11 -1.39 -11.23 11.73
C GLY A 11 -0.75 -9.86 11.91
N LEU A 12 -1.01 -9.26 13.07
CA LEU A 12 -0.54 -7.92 13.43
C LEU A 12 0.76 -7.99 14.25
N ILE A 13 1.60 -6.95 14.15
CA ILE A 13 2.85 -6.85 14.92
C ILE A 13 3.07 -5.42 15.43
N PRO A 14 3.69 -5.19 16.60
CA PRO A 14 4.26 -3.87 16.90
C PRO A 14 5.12 -3.34 15.74
N ALA A 15 4.89 -2.09 15.32
CA ALA A 15 5.60 -1.46 14.19
C ALA A 15 7.14 -1.49 14.33
N ASP A 16 7.66 -1.46 15.55
CA ASP A 16 9.08 -1.50 15.86
C ASP A 16 9.71 -2.89 15.69
N GLN A 17 8.88 -3.95 15.77
CA GLN A 17 9.28 -5.35 15.62
C GLN A 17 9.05 -5.91 14.22
N LYS A 18 8.27 -5.22 13.38
CA LYS A 18 8.07 -5.58 11.96
C LYS A 18 9.42 -5.70 11.23
N ARG A 19 9.53 -6.73 10.38
CA ARG A 19 10.69 -6.99 9.53
C ARG A 19 10.26 -7.31 8.10
N GLU A 20 11.21 -7.17 7.17
CA GLU A 20 10.99 -7.56 5.77
C GLU A 20 10.62 -9.05 5.67
N GLY A 21 9.59 -9.36 4.87
CA GLY A 21 9.14 -10.74 4.64
C GLY A 21 8.46 -11.46 5.83
N ASP A 22 8.19 -10.81 6.96
CA ASP A 22 7.57 -11.46 8.12
C ASP A 22 6.07 -11.80 7.94
N GLY A 23 5.43 -11.31 6.87
CA GLY A 23 4.02 -11.54 6.57
C GLY A 23 3.05 -10.85 7.52
N LYS A 24 3.48 -9.85 8.29
CA LYS A 24 2.67 -9.18 9.34
C LYS A 24 2.34 -7.73 8.99
N THR A 25 1.17 -7.27 9.40
CA THR A 25 0.80 -5.85 9.28
C THR A 25 1.26 -5.08 10.52
N PRO A 26 2.01 -3.96 10.37
CA PRO A 26 2.46 -3.18 11.52
C PRO A 26 1.27 -2.46 12.17
N ARG A 27 1.17 -2.52 13.50
CA ARG A 27 0.22 -1.75 14.30
C ARG A 27 0.73 -0.34 14.51
N GLY A 28 -0.19 0.62 14.55
CA GLY A 28 0.14 2.04 14.74
C GLY A 28 -0.77 2.96 13.95
N ARG A 29 -0.43 4.25 13.94
CA ARG A 29 -1.13 5.28 13.19
C ARG A 29 -0.25 5.77 12.05
N PHE A 30 -0.69 5.58 10.81
CA PHE A 30 0.09 5.89 9.62
C PHE A 30 -0.64 6.88 8.72
N PRO A 31 0.03 7.96 8.25
CA PRO A 31 -0.57 8.88 7.29
C PRO A 31 -0.80 8.19 5.94
N MET A 32 -1.88 8.57 5.24
CA MET A 32 -2.14 8.15 3.86
C MET A 32 -1.38 9.07 2.92
N ARG A 33 -0.29 8.59 2.29
CA ARG A 33 0.67 9.45 1.60
C ARG A 33 0.17 10.00 0.27
N ALA A 34 -0.32 9.14 -0.60
CA ALA A 34 -0.78 9.52 -1.93
C ALA A 34 -1.80 8.52 -2.45
N LEU A 35 -2.64 8.94 -3.38
CA LEU A 35 -3.59 8.08 -4.07
C LEU A 35 -3.04 7.74 -5.45
N PHE A 36 -2.70 6.48 -5.68
CA PHE A 36 -2.41 5.99 -7.02
C PHE A 36 -3.56 5.15 -7.55
N TRP A 37 -3.77 5.18 -8.87
CA TRP A 37 -4.84 4.41 -9.49
C TRP A 37 -4.53 4.00 -10.93
N ARG A 38 -5.26 3.01 -11.42
CA ARG A 38 -5.24 2.52 -12.80
C ARG A 38 -6.37 3.18 -13.62
N PRO A 39 -6.10 4.26 -14.38
CA PRO A 39 -7.14 4.95 -15.15
C PRO A 39 -7.74 4.10 -16.27
N ASP A 40 -7.04 3.06 -16.72
CA ASP A 40 -7.52 2.09 -17.71
C ASP A 40 -8.54 1.08 -17.14
N ARG A 41 -8.67 1.00 -15.82
CA ARG A 41 -9.53 0.01 -15.13
C ARG A 41 -10.59 0.65 -14.24
N VAL A 42 -10.26 1.75 -13.59
CA VAL A 42 -11.09 2.38 -12.57
C VAL A 42 -11.26 3.86 -12.85
N SER A 43 -12.52 4.30 -12.90
CA SER A 43 -12.87 5.72 -12.79
C SER A 43 -12.96 6.09 -11.31
N LEU A 44 -12.07 6.96 -10.84
CA LEU A 44 -12.11 7.42 -9.44
C LEU A 44 -13.36 8.28 -9.20
N PRO A 45 -14.02 8.12 -8.04
CA PRO A 45 -15.07 9.03 -7.61
C PRO A 45 -14.47 10.39 -7.23
N ARG A 46 -15.32 11.32 -6.75
CA ARG A 46 -14.83 12.57 -6.13
C ARG A 46 -13.81 12.23 -5.04
N HIS A 47 -12.69 12.95 -5.02
CA HIS A 47 -11.57 12.69 -4.13
C HIS A 47 -10.90 14.01 -3.69
N HIS A 48 -10.18 13.95 -2.58
CA HIS A 48 -9.46 15.10 -2.01
C HIS A 48 -7.93 15.02 -2.20
N PHE A 49 -7.45 13.98 -2.88
CA PHE A 49 -6.04 13.81 -3.25
C PHE A 49 -5.73 14.54 -4.56
N SER A 50 -4.45 14.78 -4.84
CA SER A 50 -3.96 14.92 -6.22
C SER A 50 -3.46 13.55 -6.64
N PRO A 51 -4.28 12.73 -7.30
CA PRO A 51 -3.92 11.34 -7.48
C PRO A 51 -2.83 11.21 -8.56
N GLN A 52 -2.06 10.13 -8.52
CA GLN A 52 -1.06 9.79 -9.54
C GLN A 52 -1.44 8.52 -10.32
N ALA A 53 -1.52 8.63 -11.65
CA ALA A 53 -1.83 7.47 -12.50
C ALA A 53 -0.67 6.48 -12.44
N ILE A 54 -0.98 5.21 -12.14
CA ILE A 54 -0.01 4.12 -12.22
C ILE A 54 0.32 3.90 -13.69
N THR A 55 1.58 3.67 -13.99
CA THR A 55 2.06 3.37 -15.35
C THR A 55 2.93 2.10 -15.31
N LYS A 56 3.24 1.54 -16.48
CA LYS A 56 4.10 0.34 -16.58
C LYS A 56 5.54 0.62 -16.18
N GLU A 57 5.91 1.89 -16.12
CA GLU A 57 7.23 2.38 -15.78
C GLU A 57 7.37 2.65 -14.27
N MET A 58 6.39 2.26 -13.45
CA MET A 58 6.42 2.48 -12.00
C MET A 58 6.66 1.17 -11.25
N GLY A 59 7.63 1.20 -10.34
CA GLY A 59 7.83 0.17 -9.33
C GLY A 59 7.98 0.77 -7.94
N TRP A 60 7.94 -0.06 -6.90
CA TRP A 60 8.24 0.34 -5.53
C TRP A 60 9.41 -0.48 -5.01
N CYS A 61 10.52 0.18 -4.69
CA CYS A 61 11.73 -0.50 -4.24
C CYS A 61 11.50 -1.15 -2.86
N ASP A 62 11.72 -2.46 -2.78
CA ASP A 62 11.67 -3.26 -1.56
C ASP A 62 13.04 -3.81 -1.15
N ASP A 63 14.11 -3.47 -1.89
CA ASP A 63 15.48 -3.91 -1.61
C ASP A 63 16.13 -3.08 -0.48
N PRO A 64 16.41 -3.66 0.69
CA PRO A 64 17.04 -2.95 1.80
C PRO A 64 18.47 -2.46 1.53
N ALA A 65 19.15 -3.01 0.52
CA ALA A 65 20.49 -2.58 0.12
C ALA A 65 20.47 -1.38 -0.86
N ALA A 66 19.31 -1.06 -1.44
CA ALA A 66 19.19 0.04 -2.38
C ALA A 66 19.07 1.41 -1.68
N PRO A 67 19.71 2.47 -2.19
CA PRO A 67 19.52 3.83 -1.68
C PRO A 67 18.07 4.33 -1.73
N GLN A 68 17.28 3.78 -2.66
CA GLN A 68 15.86 4.10 -2.85
C GLN A 68 14.92 3.16 -2.07
N TYR A 69 15.41 2.43 -1.07
CA TYR A 69 14.60 1.50 -0.29
C TYR A 69 13.29 2.12 0.21
N ASN A 70 12.20 1.38 0.05
CA ASN A 70 10.84 1.76 0.41
C ASN A 70 10.36 3.07 -0.23
N SER A 71 10.60 3.24 -1.54
CA SER A 71 10.15 4.41 -2.30
C SER A 71 9.73 4.06 -3.72
N LEU A 72 8.96 4.96 -4.34
CA LEU A 72 8.57 4.85 -5.74
C LEU A 72 9.80 5.03 -6.65
N VAL A 73 9.99 4.11 -7.59
CA VAL A 73 11.09 4.09 -8.56
C VAL A 73 10.58 3.99 -9.99
N LYS A 74 11.41 4.41 -10.95
CA LYS A 74 11.13 4.29 -12.38
C LYS A 74 11.75 3.01 -12.93
N LEU A 75 10.97 2.26 -13.71
CA LEU A 75 11.41 1.04 -14.40
C LEU A 75 12.03 1.34 -15.78
N PRO A 76 13.01 0.54 -16.24
CA PRO A 76 13.60 -0.60 -15.55
C PRO A 76 14.46 -0.19 -14.35
N PHE A 77 14.35 -0.94 -13.25
CA PHE A 77 15.10 -0.72 -12.02
C PHE A 77 15.84 -2.01 -11.64
N ALA A 78 17.12 -1.93 -11.30
CA ALA A 78 17.99 -3.10 -11.17
C ALA A 78 17.84 -3.83 -9.83
N ALA A 79 17.58 -3.10 -8.75
CA ALA A 79 17.37 -3.69 -7.43
C ALA A 79 15.96 -4.28 -7.32
N SER A 80 15.71 -5.08 -6.27
CA SER A 80 14.39 -5.65 -6.02
C SER A 80 13.32 -4.55 -5.89
N HIS A 81 12.16 -4.81 -6.49
CA HIS A 81 11.02 -3.91 -6.46
C HIS A 81 9.71 -4.66 -6.72
N GLU A 82 8.61 -4.10 -6.19
CA GLU A 82 7.28 -4.45 -6.64
C GLU A 82 6.92 -3.72 -7.94
N ASP A 83 6.28 -4.43 -8.87
CA ASP A 83 5.62 -3.80 -10.02
C ASP A 83 4.34 -3.09 -9.56
N MET A 84 4.22 -1.78 -9.86
CA MET A 84 2.97 -1.07 -9.57
C MET A 84 1.87 -1.41 -10.59
N TRP A 85 2.24 -1.74 -11.83
CA TRP A 85 1.30 -2.12 -12.90
C TRP A 85 0.90 -3.61 -12.83
N ARG A 86 0.19 -4.00 -11.78
CA ARG A 86 -0.25 -5.39 -11.57
C ARG A 86 -1.40 -5.80 -12.48
N GLN A 87 -1.48 -7.09 -12.79
CA GLN A 87 -2.60 -7.66 -13.55
C GLN A 87 -3.76 -8.08 -12.66
N ASP A 88 -3.50 -8.45 -11.42
CA ASP A 88 -4.45 -9.03 -10.47
C ASP A 88 -5.41 -8.02 -9.81
N HIS A 89 -5.43 -6.76 -10.26
CA HIS A 89 -6.31 -5.70 -9.76
C HIS A 89 -6.03 -5.21 -8.34
N ALA A 90 -5.04 -5.77 -7.64
CA ALA A 90 -4.74 -5.36 -6.27
C ALA A 90 -4.41 -3.86 -6.18
N TYR A 91 -3.70 -3.33 -7.18
CA TYR A 91 -3.25 -1.93 -7.25
C TYR A 91 -4.06 -1.10 -8.24
N ASP A 92 -5.30 -1.52 -8.56
CA ASP A 92 -6.19 -0.67 -9.33
C ASP A 92 -6.49 0.66 -8.60
N VAL A 93 -6.52 0.61 -7.27
CA VAL A 93 -6.46 1.75 -6.36
C VAL A 93 -5.54 1.38 -5.19
N ILE A 94 -4.55 2.22 -4.91
CA ILE A 94 -3.54 1.98 -3.89
C ILE A 94 -3.14 3.29 -3.20
N ILE A 95 -2.97 3.22 -1.89
CA ILE A 95 -2.52 4.31 -1.04
C ILE A 95 -1.32 3.83 -0.21
N PRO A 96 -0.11 4.35 -0.44
CA PRO A 96 1.00 4.06 0.45
C PRO A 96 0.76 4.62 1.85
N LEU A 97 0.99 3.79 2.86
CA LEU A 97 0.93 4.21 4.25
C LEU A 97 2.31 4.68 4.68
N GLY A 98 2.37 5.71 5.52
CA GLY A 98 3.62 6.28 6.02
C GLY A 98 4.30 5.41 7.08
N TYR A 99 4.54 4.14 6.74
CA TYR A 99 5.29 3.19 7.52
C TYR A 99 6.72 3.08 6.97
N ASN A 100 7.71 3.32 7.83
CA ASN A 100 9.13 3.19 7.51
C ASN A 100 9.57 3.98 6.25
N ASP A 101 9.12 5.22 6.09
CA ASP A 101 9.32 6.00 4.86
C ASP A 101 10.03 7.36 5.05
N ASP A 102 10.23 7.84 6.29
CA ASP A 102 10.91 9.13 6.56
C ASP A 102 11.68 9.12 7.90
N PRO A 103 12.97 8.74 7.91
CA PRO A 103 13.68 8.05 6.83
C PRO A 103 13.30 6.56 6.77
N ALA A 104 13.41 5.95 5.59
CA ALA A 104 13.30 4.51 5.45
C ALA A 104 14.53 3.80 6.06
N ILE A 105 14.28 2.90 7.01
CA ILE A 105 15.33 2.12 7.67
C ILE A 105 15.33 0.70 7.09
N PRO A 106 16.46 0.25 6.49
CA PRO A 106 16.58 -1.08 5.90
C PRO A 106 16.10 -2.22 6.82
N HIS A 107 15.49 -3.24 6.21
CA HIS A 107 14.99 -4.47 6.85
C HIS A 107 13.83 -4.31 7.82
N ARG A 108 13.31 -3.10 8.04
CA ARG A 108 12.11 -2.89 8.88
C ARG A 108 10.80 -3.14 8.13
N GLY A 109 10.85 -3.63 6.90
CA GLY A 109 9.67 -3.80 6.05
C GLY A 109 9.49 -2.61 5.13
N SER A 110 8.92 -2.86 3.96
CA SER A 110 8.66 -1.90 2.91
C SER A 110 7.28 -2.16 2.29
N ALA A 111 6.87 -1.31 1.36
CA ALA A 111 5.65 -1.49 0.56
C ALA A 111 4.38 -1.75 1.38
N ILE A 112 4.25 -1.13 2.56
CA ILE A 112 3.03 -1.24 3.38
C ILE A 112 1.98 -0.30 2.83
N PHE A 113 1.04 -0.86 2.10
CA PHE A 113 0.00 -0.14 1.39
C PHE A 113 -1.40 -0.43 1.94
N PHE A 114 -2.31 0.47 1.60
CA PHE A 114 -3.75 0.25 1.64
C PHE A 114 -4.27 0.12 0.22
N HIS A 115 -4.76 -1.06 -0.15
CA HIS A 115 -5.08 -1.37 -1.55
C HIS A 115 -6.34 -2.25 -1.70
N ILE A 116 -6.67 -2.63 -2.94
CA ILE A 116 -7.82 -3.48 -3.21
C ILE A 116 -7.48 -4.94 -2.91
N LEU A 117 -8.35 -5.62 -2.17
CA LEU A 117 -8.30 -7.05 -1.98
C LEU A 117 -8.73 -7.70 -3.29
N HIS A 118 -7.78 -8.31 -3.99
CA HIS A 118 -8.07 -8.99 -5.24
C HIS A 118 -8.77 -10.32 -5.01
N ASP A 119 -9.48 -10.78 -6.04
CA ASP A 119 -10.29 -12.00 -6.00
C ASP A 119 -9.44 -13.23 -5.62
N GLY A 120 -10.01 -14.06 -4.75
CA GLY A 120 -9.42 -15.33 -4.31
C GLY A 120 -8.38 -15.24 -3.19
N ARG A 121 -8.06 -14.04 -2.67
CA ARG A 121 -7.24 -13.88 -1.46
C ARG A 121 -8.03 -13.34 -0.28
N HIS A 122 -7.60 -13.75 0.91
CA HIS A 122 -8.17 -13.32 2.19
C HIS A 122 -7.11 -12.69 3.12
N VAL A 123 -5.85 -12.70 2.70
CA VAL A 123 -4.68 -12.22 3.47
C VAL A 123 -3.70 -11.51 2.53
N THR A 124 -2.84 -10.67 3.10
CA THR A 124 -1.75 -9.96 2.42
C THR A 124 -0.38 -10.43 2.93
N GLU A 125 0.71 -9.85 2.41
CA GLU A 125 2.06 -10.04 2.97
C GLU A 125 2.44 -8.98 4.02
N GLY A 126 1.51 -8.07 4.35
CA GLY A 126 1.72 -7.01 5.34
C GLY A 126 0.86 -5.76 5.12
N CYS A 127 0.37 -5.56 3.89
CA CYS A 127 -0.60 -4.51 3.55
C CYS A 127 -1.95 -4.66 4.26
N ILE A 128 -2.78 -3.63 4.17
CA ILE A 128 -4.22 -3.72 4.44
C ILE A 128 -4.95 -3.70 3.11
N ALA A 129 -5.93 -4.60 2.94
CA ALA A 129 -6.71 -4.64 1.72
C ALA A 129 -8.21 -4.78 1.99
N ILE A 130 -9.03 -4.07 1.22
CA ILE A 130 -10.50 -4.13 1.29
C ILE A 130 -11.10 -4.34 -0.10
N SER A 131 -12.36 -4.73 -0.20
CA SER A 131 -12.99 -4.91 -1.52
C SER A 131 -12.95 -3.61 -2.36
N ALA A 132 -12.95 -3.76 -3.69
CA ALA A 132 -12.96 -2.62 -4.60
C ALA A 132 -14.16 -1.69 -4.36
N GLU A 133 -15.33 -2.25 -4.13
CA GLU A 133 -16.55 -1.50 -3.79
C GLU A 133 -16.35 -0.60 -2.57
N HIS A 134 -15.85 -1.17 -1.47
CA HIS A 134 -15.59 -0.43 -0.25
C HIS A 134 -14.48 0.61 -0.43
N MET A 135 -13.44 0.30 -1.20
CA MET A 135 -12.38 1.25 -1.52
C MET A 135 -12.97 2.48 -2.22
N LEU A 136 -13.76 2.28 -3.28
CA LEU A 136 -14.39 3.38 -4.02
C LEU A 136 -15.40 4.16 -3.16
N ALA A 137 -16.12 3.51 -2.26
CA ALA A 137 -17.00 4.19 -1.32
C ALA A 137 -16.22 5.04 -0.28
N LEU A 138 -14.99 4.63 0.06
CA LEU A 138 -14.15 5.30 1.04
C LEU A 138 -13.37 6.49 0.45
N ILE A 139 -12.92 6.42 -0.80
CA ILE A 139 -12.10 7.47 -1.45
C ILE A 139 -12.66 8.91 -1.26
N PRO A 140 -13.98 9.18 -1.41
CA PRO A 140 -14.53 10.52 -1.20
C PRO A 140 -14.46 11.04 0.23
N LEU A 141 -14.24 10.16 1.21
CA LEU A 141 -14.26 10.49 2.64
C LEU A 141 -12.85 10.74 3.20
N ILE A 142 -11.81 10.42 2.43
CA ILE A 142 -10.42 10.49 2.87
C ILE A 142 -9.65 11.57 2.10
N SER A 143 -8.56 12.05 2.73
CA SER A 143 -7.72 13.13 2.21
C SER A 143 -6.26 12.90 2.60
N PRO A 144 -5.31 13.72 2.09
CA PRO A 144 -3.92 13.68 2.55
C PRO A 144 -3.72 13.94 4.05
N ALA A 145 -4.71 14.54 4.74
CA ALA A 145 -4.68 14.75 6.19
C ALA A 145 -5.18 13.51 6.99
N THR A 146 -5.72 12.50 6.31
CA THR A 146 -6.23 11.28 6.92
C THR A 146 -5.09 10.35 7.33
N SER A 147 -5.27 9.64 8.43
CA SER A 147 -4.38 8.55 8.86
C SER A 147 -5.18 7.28 9.10
N VAL A 148 -4.58 6.13 8.82
CA VAL A 148 -5.10 4.81 9.21
C VAL A 148 -4.57 4.50 10.60
N GLU A 149 -5.44 4.04 11.49
CA GLU A 149 -5.05 3.49 12.78
C GLU A 149 -5.28 1.97 12.77
N ILE A 150 -4.23 1.21 13.12
CA ILE A 150 -4.20 -0.26 13.06
C ILE A 150 -4.02 -0.77 14.48
N ASN A 151 -5.10 -1.33 15.03
CA ASN A 151 -5.20 -1.85 16.39
C ASN A 151 -5.56 -3.35 16.39
N PRO A 152 -5.35 -4.08 17.50
CA PRO A 152 -5.76 -5.48 17.66
C PRO A 152 -7.25 -5.73 17.47
#